data_AF-A0A135VYB3-F1
#
_entry.id   AF-A0A135VYB3-F1
#
_cell.length_a   1.000
_cell.length_b   1.000
_cell.length_c   1.000
_cell.angle_alpha   90.00
_cell.angle_beta   90.00
_cell.angle_gamma   90.00
#
_symmetry.space_group_name_H-M   'P 1'
#
loop_
_entity.id
_entity.type
_entity.pdbx_description
1 polymer ?
#
loop_
_entity_poly.entity_id
_entity_poly.type
_entity_poly.pdbx_seq_one_letter_code
_entity_poly.pdbx_strand_id
1 'polypeptide(L)'
;MGTKLGDIVKAEIISLQHLSGRAIAVDAFNTIYAFLASIRQPDGTPLMDTKGRVTSHLSGLFYRNLNLLEHGINPVYVFDGEAPKLKATEVERRQEIREAAREEWIRAKEEGRIEDARRAAQASSRLTTTMVEGSKMLLTALGIPVIQAPSEGEALAAQMTRSNIVWASASQDNDSLLYNCPRMIRNLSLTGRRRISRSRTYKTIHPELIDLDVNLRFMGITREQLIDVAILVGTDYNDKLEGVGAKTALKWIKKHGSLEKVETEKRIKLDFPYDEIRDIFLNPPRVEIEEPKWSEPKDADIRRILCSEHDFSPNRVEKSLERLHVALEEARGSTEQSSLTDFF
;
A
#
# COMPACT_ATOMS: atom_id res chain seq x y z
N MET A 1 2.39 -6.83 -3.62
CA MET A 1 1.83 -8.15 -3.29
C MET A 1 0.59 -8.27 -4.18
N GLY A 2 -0.42 -9.08 -3.89
CA GLY A 2 -1.77 -8.96 -4.46
C GLY A 2 -1.98 -9.19 -5.97
N THR A 3 -3.20 -8.88 -6.43
CA THR A 3 -3.73 -9.28 -7.74
C THR A 3 -3.18 -8.42 -8.90
N LYS A 4 -2.59 -9.08 -9.91
CA LYS A 4 -1.95 -8.44 -11.07
C LYS A 4 -2.95 -7.99 -12.15
N LEU A 5 -3.73 -6.95 -11.86
CA LEU A 5 -4.74 -6.39 -12.77
C LEU A 5 -4.26 -5.15 -13.57
N GLY A 6 -3.01 -4.71 -13.38
CA GLY A 6 -2.50 -3.45 -13.93
C GLY A 6 -2.58 -3.33 -15.46
N ASP A 7 -2.61 -4.44 -16.19
CA ASP A 7 -2.67 -4.46 -17.66
C ASP A 7 -4.08 -4.20 -18.23
N ILE A 8 -5.12 -4.29 -17.39
CA ILE A 8 -6.52 -4.09 -17.80
C ILE A 8 -7.18 -2.90 -17.08
N VAL A 9 -6.61 -2.46 -15.97
CA VAL A 9 -7.08 -1.30 -15.20
C VAL A 9 -6.44 -0.02 -15.75
N LYS A 10 -7.27 0.97 -16.06
CA LYS A 10 -6.85 2.33 -16.38
C LYS A 10 -6.71 3.16 -15.13
N ALA A 11 -5.62 3.93 -15.07
CA ALA A 11 -5.36 4.91 -14.03
C ALA A 11 -5.14 6.29 -14.65
N GLU A 12 -5.59 7.33 -13.95
CA GLU A 12 -5.32 8.73 -14.26
C GLU A 12 -4.13 9.21 -13.44
N ILE A 13 -3.15 9.84 -14.09
CA ILE A 13 -2.01 10.44 -13.37
C ILE A 13 -2.47 11.76 -12.74
N ILE A 14 -2.33 11.89 -11.43
CA ILE A 14 -2.71 13.09 -10.69
C ILE A 14 -1.51 13.69 -9.94
N SER A 15 -1.63 14.94 -9.50
CA SER A 15 -0.64 15.59 -8.63
C SER A 15 -0.98 15.38 -7.15
N LEU A 16 -0.02 15.59 -6.25
CA LEU A 16 -0.30 15.63 -4.81
C LEU A 16 -1.27 16.77 -4.45
N GLN A 17 -1.22 17.88 -5.17
CA GLN A 17 -2.13 19.00 -4.95
C GLN A 17 -3.60 18.62 -5.18
N HIS A 18 -3.88 17.72 -6.12
CA HIS A 18 -5.24 17.20 -6.34
C HIS A 18 -5.76 16.44 -5.11
N LEU A 19 -4.89 15.96 -4.23
CA LEU A 19 -5.26 15.25 -3.01
C LEU A 19 -5.34 16.15 -1.77
N SER A 20 -5.07 17.45 -1.91
CA SER A 20 -5.12 18.40 -0.80
C SER A 20 -6.52 18.47 -0.17
N GLY A 21 -6.58 18.47 1.16
CA GLY A 21 -7.80 18.40 1.96
C GLY A 21 -8.45 17.01 2.03
N ARG A 22 -7.94 16.01 1.31
CA ARG A 22 -8.58 14.68 1.23
C ARG A 22 -8.04 13.72 2.27
N ALA A 23 -8.94 13.02 2.94
CA ALA A 23 -8.61 11.88 3.78
C ALA A 23 -8.38 10.62 2.94
N ILE A 24 -7.27 9.90 3.16
CA ILE A 24 -6.88 8.73 2.36
C ILE A 24 -6.57 7.54 3.28
N ALA A 25 -7.25 6.40 3.08
CA ALA A 25 -6.94 5.16 3.80
C ALA A 25 -5.74 4.44 3.18
N VAL A 26 -4.61 4.47 3.86
CA VAL A 26 -3.35 3.88 3.41
C VAL A 26 -3.23 2.45 3.95
N ASP A 27 -3.01 1.49 3.06
CA ASP A 27 -2.61 0.13 3.45
C ASP A 27 -1.22 0.19 4.12
N ALA A 28 -1.20 -0.11 5.43
CA ALA A 28 -0.01 -0.02 6.24
C ALA A 28 1.04 -1.06 5.84
N PHE A 29 0.65 -2.32 5.66
CA PHE A 29 1.60 -3.39 5.35
C PHE A 29 2.18 -3.21 3.96
N ASN A 30 1.36 -2.94 2.94
CA ASN A 30 1.85 -2.64 1.59
C ASN A 30 2.88 -1.48 1.60
N THR A 31 2.57 -0.41 2.33
CA THR A 31 3.44 0.77 2.45
C THR A 31 4.73 0.46 3.20
N ILE A 32 4.68 -0.23 4.34
CA ILE A 32 5.85 -0.59 5.14
C ILE A 32 6.76 -1.54 4.34
N TYR A 33 6.20 -2.55 3.68
CA TYR A 33 6.97 -3.44 2.80
C TYR A 33 7.64 -2.67 1.67
N ALA A 34 6.96 -1.70 1.05
CA ALA A 34 7.55 -0.84 0.03
C ALA A 34 8.73 -0.01 0.57
N PHE A 35 8.65 0.47 1.81
CA PHE A 35 9.78 1.15 2.47
C PHE A 35 10.94 0.21 2.76
N LEU A 36 10.68 -0.99 3.27
CA LEU A 36 11.72 -2.00 3.51
C LEU A 36 12.43 -2.44 2.24
N ALA A 37 11.70 -2.54 1.13
CA ALA A 37 12.28 -2.88 -0.16
C ALA A 37 13.06 -1.71 -0.79
N SER A 38 12.58 -0.47 -0.65
CA SER A 38 13.15 0.66 -1.40
C SER A 38 14.14 1.54 -0.62
N ILE A 39 14.04 1.62 0.71
CA ILE A 39 14.90 2.46 1.54
C ILE A 39 16.04 1.61 2.08
N ARG A 40 17.15 1.59 1.33
CA ARG A 40 18.33 0.77 1.59
C ARG A 40 19.60 1.56 1.30
N GLN A 41 20.71 1.11 1.88
CA GLN A 41 22.04 1.57 1.55
C GLN A 41 22.41 1.20 0.09
N PRO A 42 23.45 1.82 -0.50
CA PRO A 42 23.85 1.56 -1.89
C PRO A 42 24.14 0.09 -2.21
N ASP A 43 24.65 -0.66 -1.23
CA ASP A 43 24.96 -2.10 -1.28
C ASP A 43 23.73 -3.01 -1.12
N GLY A 44 22.54 -2.43 -0.93
CA GLY A 44 21.29 -3.15 -0.70
C GLY A 44 21.02 -3.52 0.75
N THR A 45 21.94 -3.23 1.68
CA THR A 45 21.72 -3.44 3.11
C THR A 45 20.61 -2.49 3.60
N PRO A 46 19.61 -2.94 4.39
CA PRO A 46 18.58 -2.04 4.90
C PRO A 46 19.18 -0.98 5.84
N LEU A 47 18.46 0.13 6.06
CA LEU A 47 18.86 1.07 7.09
C LEU A 47 18.72 0.40 8.45
N MET A 48 19.72 0.58 9.31
CA MET A 48 19.77 0.02 10.64
C MET A 48 20.26 1.06 11.64
N ASP A 49 19.89 0.87 12.90
CA ASP A 49 20.46 1.60 14.03
C ASP A 49 21.75 0.93 14.55
N THR A 50 22.38 1.52 15.57
CA THR A 50 23.61 1.01 16.18
C THR A 50 23.46 -0.38 16.82
N LYS A 51 22.22 -0.78 17.14
CA LYS A 51 21.87 -2.10 17.69
C LYS A 51 21.54 -3.12 16.60
N GLY A 52 21.69 -2.76 15.32
CA GLY A 52 21.40 -3.63 14.19
C GLY A 52 19.90 -3.83 13.90
N ARG A 53 19.01 -3.04 14.50
CA ARG A 53 17.57 -3.11 14.21
C ARG A 53 17.28 -2.35 12.92
N VAL A 54 16.45 -2.92 12.06
CA VAL A 54 16.08 -2.30 10.78
C VAL A 54 15.18 -1.09 11.00
N THR A 55 15.57 0.08 10.48
CA THR A 55 14.87 1.36 10.65
C THR A 55 14.30 1.93 9.34
N SER A 56 14.45 1.23 8.21
CA SER A 56 13.95 1.65 6.90
C SER A 56 12.45 2.00 6.91
N HIS A 57 11.64 1.25 7.67
CA HIS A 57 10.21 1.50 7.81
C HIS A 57 9.92 2.82 8.53
N LEU A 58 10.60 3.13 9.63
CA LEU A 58 10.47 4.40 10.37
C LEU A 58 10.89 5.59 9.51
N SER A 59 12.01 5.46 8.79
CA SER A 59 12.49 6.49 7.87
C SER A 59 11.44 6.77 6.78
N GLY A 60 10.91 5.72 6.15
CA GLY A 60 9.86 5.85 5.15
C GLY A 60 8.61 6.49 5.70
N LEU A 61 8.10 6.00 6.83
CA LEU A 61 6.89 6.52 7.47
C LEU A 61 7.05 7.99 7.85
N PHE A 62 8.18 8.37 8.45
CA PHE A 62 8.41 9.75 8.84
C PHE A 62 8.45 10.68 7.62
N TYR A 63 9.42 10.52 6.72
CA TYR A 63 9.61 11.46 5.62
C TYR A 63 8.48 11.43 4.59
N ARG A 64 7.84 10.26 4.38
CA ARG A 64 6.71 10.18 3.46
C ARG A 64 5.50 10.90 4.01
N ASN A 65 5.15 10.67 5.27
CA ASN A 65 3.97 11.30 5.84
C ASN A 65 4.15 12.81 6.03
N LEU A 66 5.35 13.28 6.38
CA LEU A 66 5.65 14.71 6.36
C LEU A 66 5.36 15.32 4.99
N ASN A 67 5.83 14.68 3.91
CA ASN A 67 5.54 15.16 2.56
C ASN A 67 4.03 15.16 2.24
N LEU A 68 3.27 14.17 2.68
CA LEU A 68 1.81 14.12 2.46
C LEU A 68 1.10 15.23 3.24
N LEU A 69 1.42 15.39 4.52
CA LEU A 69 0.85 16.41 5.41
C LEU A 69 1.18 17.83 4.91
N GLU A 70 2.41 18.06 4.43
CA GLU A 70 2.83 19.32 3.81
C GLU A 70 1.99 19.69 2.57
N HIS A 71 1.40 18.71 1.87
CA HIS A 71 0.49 18.95 0.74
C HIS A 71 -1.00 18.99 1.16
N GLY A 72 -1.26 19.00 2.48
CA GLY A 72 -2.61 19.00 3.04
C GLY A 72 -3.36 17.68 2.88
N ILE A 73 -2.65 16.57 2.64
CA ILE A 73 -3.26 15.23 2.53
C ILE A 73 -3.38 14.64 3.92
N ASN A 74 -4.55 14.07 4.24
CA ASN A 74 -4.84 13.50 5.56
C ASN A 74 -4.78 11.96 5.52
N PRO A 75 -3.62 11.32 5.72
CA PRO A 75 -3.53 9.86 5.70
C PRO A 75 -4.17 9.24 6.94
N VAL A 76 -4.83 8.10 6.80
CA VAL A 76 -5.20 7.19 7.90
C VAL A 76 -4.66 5.82 7.57
N TYR A 77 -3.90 5.22 8.48
CA TYR A 77 -3.25 3.93 8.23
C TYR A 77 -4.13 2.79 8.71
N VAL A 78 -4.37 1.83 7.83
CA VAL A 78 -5.12 0.61 8.13
C VAL A 78 -4.15 -0.57 8.18
N PHE A 79 -4.08 -1.23 9.33
CA PHE A 79 -3.27 -2.42 9.55
C PHE A 79 -4.14 -3.68 9.45
N ASP A 80 -3.61 -4.74 8.84
CA ASP A 80 -4.31 -6.04 8.77
C ASP A 80 -4.42 -6.66 10.16
N GLY A 81 -5.54 -7.33 10.41
CA GLY A 81 -5.80 -8.19 11.55
C GLY A 81 -5.46 -9.65 11.25
N GLU A 82 -6.34 -10.56 11.67
CA GLU A 82 -6.12 -11.99 11.46
C GLU A 82 -6.42 -12.36 10.00
N ALA A 83 -5.44 -12.96 9.33
CA ALA A 83 -5.57 -13.39 7.94
C ALA A 83 -6.57 -14.57 7.83
N PRO A 84 -7.40 -14.63 6.77
CA PRO A 84 -8.27 -15.77 6.54
C PRO A 84 -7.46 -17.07 6.36
N LYS A 85 -8.03 -18.21 6.78
CA LYS A 85 -7.37 -19.53 6.66
C LYS A 85 -6.95 -19.87 5.23
N LEU A 86 -7.75 -19.45 4.25
CA LEU A 86 -7.47 -19.64 2.81
C LEU A 86 -6.19 -18.92 2.33
N LYS A 87 -5.68 -17.95 3.10
CA LYS A 87 -4.44 -17.21 2.81
C LYS A 87 -3.18 -17.93 3.34
N ALA A 88 -3.33 -19.03 4.09
CA ALA A 88 -2.21 -19.72 4.73
C ALA A 88 -1.15 -20.21 3.72
N THR A 89 -1.60 -20.76 2.59
CA THR A 89 -0.73 -21.23 1.50
C THR A 89 0.10 -20.09 0.89
N GLU A 90 -0.52 -18.94 0.61
CA GLU A 90 0.19 -17.77 0.10
C GLU A 90 1.16 -17.18 1.13
N VAL A 91 0.80 -17.21 2.42
CA VAL A 91 1.70 -16.80 3.50
C VAL A 91 2.94 -17.69 3.57
N GLU A 92 2.77 -19.01 3.48
CA GLU A 92 3.87 -19.99 3.47
C GLU A 92 4.75 -19.81 2.23
N ARG A 93 4.16 -19.74 1.04
CA ARG A 93 4.87 -19.49 -0.22
C ARG A 93 5.69 -18.19 -0.17
N ARG A 94 5.12 -17.13 0.42
CA ARG A 94 5.85 -15.86 0.65
C ARG A 94 7.02 -16.01 1.61
N GLN A 95 6.91 -16.87 2.62
CA GLN A 95 8.02 -17.16 3.53
C GLN A 95 9.15 -17.88 2.79
N GLU A 96 8.83 -18.91 1.99
CA GLU A 96 9.81 -19.66 1.19
C GLU A 96 10.55 -18.76 0.19
N ILE A 97 9.81 -17.92 -0.55
CA ILE A 97 10.40 -16.97 -1.51
C ILE A 97 11.36 -15.99 -0.81
N ARG A 98 11.00 -15.53 0.39
CA ARG A 98 11.85 -14.61 1.17
C ARG A 98 13.11 -15.31 1.67
N GLU A 99 13.02 -16.57 2.09
CA GLU A 99 14.18 -17.33 2.57
C GLU A 99 15.14 -17.62 1.41
N ALA A 100 14.62 -18.10 0.27
CA ALA A 100 15.43 -18.29 -0.93
C ALA A 100 16.10 -16.97 -1.40
N ALA A 101 15.37 -15.85 -1.33
CA ALA A 101 15.93 -14.53 -1.64
C ALA A 101 16.97 -14.08 -0.61
N ARG A 102 16.87 -14.50 0.65
CA ARG A 102 17.85 -14.20 1.70
C ARG A 102 19.15 -14.96 1.46
N GLU A 103 19.06 -16.25 1.14
CA GLU A 103 20.23 -17.06 0.78
C GLU A 103 20.93 -16.51 -0.46
N GLU A 104 20.19 -16.16 -1.51
CA GLU A 104 20.76 -15.54 -2.71
C GLU A 104 21.39 -14.18 -2.40
N TRP A 105 20.81 -13.39 -1.49
CA TRP A 105 21.42 -12.12 -1.10
C TRP A 105 22.78 -12.31 -0.44
N ILE A 106 22.89 -13.27 0.50
CA ILE A 106 24.15 -13.57 1.18
C ILE A 106 25.19 -14.04 0.16
N ARG A 107 24.84 -15.02 -0.67
CA ARG A 107 25.71 -15.55 -1.72
C ARG A 107 26.18 -14.47 -2.69
N ALA A 108 25.24 -13.70 -3.25
CA ALA A 108 25.58 -12.63 -4.20
C ALA A 108 26.43 -11.53 -3.56
N LYS A 109 26.28 -11.27 -2.26
CA LYS A 109 27.11 -10.32 -1.51
C LYS A 109 28.54 -10.85 -1.35
N GLU A 110 28.70 -12.11 -0.97
CA GLU A 110 30.01 -12.78 -0.84
C GLU A 110 30.75 -12.86 -2.17
N GLU A 111 30.03 -13.13 -3.27
CA GLU A 111 30.56 -13.19 -4.63
C GLU A 111 30.80 -11.80 -5.27
N GLY A 112 30.47 -10.71 -4.57
CA GLY A 112 30.62 -9.34 -5.11
C GLY A 112 29.64 -9.00 -6.25
N ARG A 113 28.59 -9.80 -6.46
CA ARG A 113 27.49 -9.54 -7.41
C ARG A 113 26.52 -8.52 -6.84
N ILE A 114 26.96 -7.26 -6.78
CA ILE A 114 26.24 -6.14 -6.14
C ILE A 114 24.78 -6.02 -6.62
N GLU A 115 24.51 -6.22 -7.91
CA GLU A 115 23.16 -6.07 -8.46
C GLU A 115 22.20 -7.19 -8.07
N ASP A 116 22.70 -8.40 -8.04
CA ASP A 116 21.92 -9.57 -7.67
C ASP A 116 21.68 -9.57 -6.17
N ALA A 117 22.72 -9.21 -5.40
CA ALA A 117 22.63 -8.96 -3.97
C ALA A 117 21.55 -7.91 -3.68
N ARG A 118 21.56 -6.78 -4.40
CA ARG A 118 20.53 -5.74 -4.23
C ARG A 118 19.13 -6.25 -4.54
N ARG A 119 18.91 -6.94 -5.67
CA ARG A 119 17.58 -7.48 -6.03
C ARG A 119 17.08 -8.50 -5.02
N ALA A 120 17.93 -9.44 -4.64
CA ALA A 120 17.62 -10.47 -3.64
C ALA A 120 17.36 -9.86 -2.26
N ALA A 121 18.13 -8.85 -1.86
CA ALA A 121 17.92 -8.12 -0.61
C ALA A 121 16.53 -7.46 -0.56
N GLN A 122 16.07 -6.87 -1.67
CA GLN A 122 14.72 -6.28 -1.73
C GLN A 122 13.63 -7.35 -1.52
N ALA A 123 13.79 -8.51 -2.15
CA ALA A 123 12.86 -9.62 -2.06
C ALA A 123 12.88 -10.35 -0.70
N SER A 124 13.98 -10.29 0.06
CA SER A 124 14.11 -10.92 1.39
C SER A 124 13.56 -10.09 2.55
N SER A 125 12.96 -8.92 2.27
CA SER A 125 12.46 -8.00 3.30
C SER A 125 11.42 -8.67 4.20
N ARG A 126 11.67 -8.70 5.52
CA ARG A 126 10.75 -9.22 6.54
C ARG A 126 10.17 -8.09 7.38
N LEU A 127 8.89 -8.21 7.68
CA LEU A 127 8.20 -7.38 8.66
C LEU A 127 8.08 -8.16 9.97
N THR A 128 8.52 -7.56 11.09
CA THR A 128 8.42 -8.15 12.43
C THR A 128 7.36 -7.43 13.25
N THR A 129 6.84 -8.07 14.30
CA THR A 129 5.90 -7.43 15.23
C THR A 129 6.47 -6.15 15.84
N THR A 130 7.76 -6.15 16.19
CA THR A 130 8.44 -4.94 16.72
C THR A 130 8.45 -3.78 15.73
N MET A 131 8.58 -4.06 14.43
CA MET A 131 8.51 -3.03 13.39
C MET A 131 7.08 -2.54 13.18
N VAL A 132 6.07 -3.43 13.30
CA VAL A 132 4.66 -3.04 13.25
C VAL A 132 4.33 -2.11 14.40
N GLU A 133 4.68 -2.47 15.63
CA GLU A 133 4.43 -1.63 16.80
C GLU A 133 5.20 -0.30 16.74
N GLY A 134 6.48 -0.32 16.35
CA GLY A 134 7.26 0.89 16.12
C GLY A 134 6.64 1.80 15.05
N SER A 135 6.07 1.22 13.99
CA SER A 135 5.34 1.95 12.95
C SER A 135 4.09 2.62 13.50
N LYS A 136 3.27 1.88 14.27
CA LYS A 136 2.05 2.41 14.91
C LYS A 136 2.36 3.54 15.88
N MET A 137 3.40 3.38 16.70
CA MET A 137 3.87 4.40 17.63
C MET A 137 4.30 5.68 16.90
N LEU A 138 5.09 5.56 15.83
CA LEU A 138 5.53 6.72 15.05
C LEU A 138 4.38 7.43 14.36
N LEU A 139 3.45 6.69 13.74
CA LEU A 139 2.25 7.26 13.11
C LEU A 139 1.39 8.02 14.13
N THR A 140 1.16 7.42 15.30
CA THR A 140 0.43 8.05 16.40
C THR A 140 1.15 9.31 16.90
N ALA A 141 2.47 9.27 17.00
CA ALA A 141 3.27 10.44 17.38
C ALA A 141 3.23 11.54 16.31
N LEU A 142 3.05 11.21 15.03
CA LEU A 142 2.79 12.18 13.96
C LEU A 142 1.36 12.72 13.96
N GLY A 143 0.50 12.27 14.88
CA GLY A 143 -0.91 12.64 14.92
C GLY A 143 -1.76 11.97 13.83
N ILE A 144 -1.25 10.90 13.22
CA ILE A 144 -1.91 10.17 12.14
C ILE A 144 -2.75 9.02 12.73
N PRO A 145 -4.05 8.93 12.41
CA PRO A 145 -4.90 7.85 12.86
C PRO A 145 -4.41 6.48 12.37
N VAL A 146 -4.44 5.51 13.28
CA VAL A 146 -4.10 4.11 13.04
C VAL A 146 -5.32 3.27 13.36
N ILE A 147 -5.79 2.49 12.39
CA ILE A 147 -6.94 1.61 12.52
C ILE A 147 -6.50 0.17 12.33
N GLN A 148 -6.97 -0.71 13.21
CA GLN A 148 -6.75 -2.14 13.14
C GLN A 148 -7.95 -2.80 12.46
N ALA A 149 -7.75 -3.39 11.28
CA ALA A 149 -8.78 -4.17 10.62
C ALA A 149 -8.98 -5.50 11.36
N PRO A 150 -10.20 -6.09 11.32
CA PRO A 150 -10.44 -7.42 11.87
C PRO A 150 -9.72 -8.51 11.06
N SER A 151 -9.57 -8.27 9.75
CA SER A 151 -8.89 -9.15 8.82
C SER A 151 -8.11 -8.30 7.81
N GLU A 152 -8.45 -8.33 6.53
CA GLU A 152 -7.73 -7.58 5.49
C GLU A 152 -7.90 -6.06 5.60
N GLY A 153 -6.80 -5.32 5.65
CA GLY A 153 -6.79 -3.86 5.70
C GLY A 153 -7.36 -3.21 4.43
N GLU A 154 -7.13 -3.81 3.26
CA GLU A 154 -7.69 -3.32 1.99
C GLU A 154 -9.23 -3.42 1.94
N ALA A 155 -9.82 -4.43 2.62
CA ALA A 155 -11.26 -4.56 2.73
C ALA A 155 -11.85 -3.43 3.59
N LEU A 156 -11.21 -3.13 4.72
CA LEU A 156 -11.62 -2.03 5.59
C LEU A 156 -11.42 -0.66 4.92
N ALA A 157 -10.29 -0.45 4.25
CA ALA A 157 -10.03 0.78 3.48
C ALA A 157 -11.08 0.99 2.37
N ALA A 158 -11.48 -0.08 1.68
CA ALA A 158 -12.57 -0.03 0.70
C ALA A 158 -13.91 0.33 1.36
N GLN A 159 -14.22 -0.25 2.52
CA GLN A 159 -15.42 0.10 3.29
C GLN A 159 -15.43 1.57 3.72
N MET A 160 -14.33 2.07 4.30
CA MET A 160 -14.19 3.48 4.69
C MET A 160 -14.45 4.42 3.50
N THR A 161 -13.96 4.03 2.31
CA THR A 161 -14.15 4.81 1.08
C THR A 161 -15.61 4.81 0.62
N ARG A 162 -16.30 3.67 0.68
CA ARG A 162 -17.74 3.58 0.37
C ARG A 162 -18.61 4.36 1.34
N SER A 163 -18.22 4.38 2.61
CA SER A 163 -18.92 5.12 3.67
C SER A 163 -18.59 6.61 3.68
N ASN A 164 -17.79 7.11 2.73
CA ASN A 164 -17.30 8.50 2.66
C ASN A 164 -16.54 8.98 3.91
N ILE A 165 -16.05 8.06 4.73
CA ILE A 165 -15.16 8.37 5.87
C ILE A 165 -13.80 8.85 5.36
N VAL A 166 -13.35 8.26 4.24
CA VAL A 166 -12.18 8.69 3.48
C VAL A 166 -12.55 8.85 2.01
N TRP A 167 -11.76 9.63 1.29
CA TRP A 167 -11.98 9.87 -0.13
C TRP A 167 -11.52 8.69 -0.99
N ALA A 168 -10.40 8.04 -0.67
CA ALA A 168 -9.88 6.90 -1.43
C ALA A 168 -9.06 5.95 -0.54
N SER A 169 -8.89 4.71 -1.00
CA SER A 169 -7.83 3.82 -0.50
C SER A 169 -6.50 4.12 -1.20
N ALA A 170 -5.38 3.74 -0.58
CA ALA A 170 -4.06 3.82 -1.19
C ALA A 170 -3.24 2.54 -0.94
N SER A 171 -2.90 1.85 -2.02
CA SER A 171 -2.14 0.60 -2.04
C SER A 171 -1.43 0.46 -3.40
N GLN A 172 -0.37 -0.33 -3.49
CA GLN A 172 0.19 -0.74 -4.79
C GLN A 172 -0.58 -1.90 -5.42
N ASP A 173 -1.35 -2.63 -4.61
CA ASP A 173 -2.06 -3.85 -4.98
C ASP A 173 -3.53 -3.50 -5.25
N ASN A 174 -4.19 -4.23 -6.15
CA ASN A 174 -5.51 -3.82 -6.66
C ASN A 174 -6.67 -4.42 -5.85
N ASP A 175 -6.41 -5.06 -4.71
CA ASP A 175 -7.43 -5.90 -4.05
C ASP A 175 -8.52 -5.04 -3.41
N SER A 176 -8.23 -3.79 -3.03
CA SER A 176 -9.26 -2.84 -2.61
C SER A 176 -10.34 -2.60 -3.69
N LEU A 177 -10.01 -2.66 -4.98
CA LEU A 177 -11.01 -2.59 -6.06
C LEU A 177 -11.95 -3.80 -6.04
N LEU A 178 -11.41 -5.00 -5.77
CA LEU A 178 -12.19 -6.23 -5.65
C LEU A 178 -13.17 -6.13 -4.47
N TYR A 179 -12.75 -5.49 -3.38
CA TYR A 179 -13.61 -5.16 -2.24
C TYR A 179 -14.60 -4.01 -2.49
N ASN A 180 -14.84 -3.56 -3.72
CA ASN A 180 -15.72 -2.43 -4.07
C ASN A 180 -15.22 -1.07 -3.57
N CYS A 181 -13.93 -0.80 -3.65
CA CYS A 181 -13.42 0.54 -3.38
C CYS A 181 -13.75 1.46 -4.56
N PRO A 182 -14.53 2.54 -4.38
CA PRO A 182 -14.87 3.45 -5.48
C PRO A 182 -13.65 4.13 -6.10
N ARG A 183 -12.68 4.49 -5.25
CA ARG A 183 -11.48 5.26 -5.63
C ARG A 183 -10.26 4.69 -4.93
N MET A 184 -9.25 4.33 -5.71
CA MET A 184 -7.99 3.81 -5.21
C MET A 184 -6.84 4.63 -5.78
N ILE A 185 -5.82 4.90 -4.96
CA ILE A 185 -4.61 5.62 -5.35
C ILE A 185 -3.41 4.68 -5.31
N ARG A 186 -2.73 4.53 -6.44
CA ARG A 186 -1.40 3.90 -6.51
C ARG A 186 -0.31 4.94 -6.39
N ASN A 187 0.91 4.46 -6.14
CA ASN A 187 2.13 5.27 -6.03
C ASN A 187 2.15 6.37 -4.94
N LEU A 188 1.15 6.48 -4.06
CA LEU A 188 1.14 7.51 -3.00
C LEU A 188 2.40 7.46 -2.12
N SER A 189 2.75 6.27 -1.62
CA SER A 189 3.96 6.02 -0.81
C SER A 189 5.28 6.06 -1.61
N LEU A 190 5.21 6.12 -2.94
CA LEU A 190 6.37 6.12 -3.86
C LEU A 190 6.60 7.48 -4.52
N THR A 191 5.67 8.42 -4.39
CA THR A 191 5.63 9.70 -5.10
C THR A 191 6.93 10.51 -4.92
N GLY A 192 7.28 11.29 -5.93
CA GLY A 192 8.42 12.19 -5.91
C GLY A 192 9.58 11.72 -6.77
N ARG A 193 10.68 12.48 -6.70
CA ARG A 193 11.84 12.33 -7.57
C ARG A 193 12.71 11.16 -7.09
N ARG A 194 12.82 10.12 -7.90
CA ARG A 194 13.69 8.96 -7.66
C ARG A 194 14.81 8.90 -8.68
N ARG A 195 16.03 8.60 -8.21
CA ARG A 195 17.14 8.34 -9.11
C ARG A 195 16.92 6.99 -9.78
N ILE A 196 17.02 6.96 -11.11
CA ILE A 196 16.99 5.69 -11.85
C ILE A 196 18.30 4.96 -11.55
N SER A 197 18.22 3.68 -11.19
CA SER A 197 19.42 2.86 -10.95
C SER A 197 20.37 2.98 -12.14
N ARG A 198 21.67 3.21 -11.87
CA ARG A 198 22.74 3.35 -12.87
C ARG A 198 22.68 4.58 -13.77
N SER A 199 21.69 5.46 -13.60
CA SER A 199 21.61 6.72 -14.35
C SER A 199 21.86 7.94 -13.46
N ARG A 200 22.33 9.04 -14.07
CA ARG A 200 22.22 10.39 -13.48
C ARG A 200 20.83 10.99 -13.71
N THR A 201 19.96 10.28 -14.42
CA THR A 201 18.57 10.69 -14.65
C THR A 201 17.69 10.32 -13.47
N TYR A 202 16.67 11.14 -13.29
CA TYR A 202 15.67 10.97 -12.25
C TYR A 202 14.33 10.72 -12.92
N LYS A 203 13.56 9.79 -12.36
CA LYS A 203 12.16 9.60 -12.69
C LYS A 203 11.33 10.22 -11.58
N THR A 204 10.43 11.11 -11.93
CA THR A 204 9.38 11.54 -11.00
C THR A 204 8.25 10.51 -11.07
N ILE A 205 7.89 9.96 -9.92
CA ILE A 205 6.72 9.11 -9.80
C ILE A 205 5.57 9.99 -9.31
N HIS A 206 4.44 9.91 -10.00
CA HIS A 206 3.21 10.61 -9.66
C HIS A 206 2.19 9.61 -9.10
N PRO A 207 1.28 10.05 -8.21
CA PRO A 207 0.13 9.25 -7.84
C PRO A 207 -0.75 8.91 -9.04
N GLU A 208 -1.36 7.74 -8.99
CA GLU A 208 -2.24 7.21 -10.03
C GLU A 208 -3.62 6.95 -9.42
N LEU A 209 -4.64 7.67 -9.88
CA LEU A 209 -6.02 7.51 -9.44
C LEU A 209 -6.73 6.47 -10.30
N ILE A 210 -7.37 5.51 -9.64
CA ILE A 210 -8.19 4.49 -10.26
C ILE A 210 -9.61 4.64 -9.73
N ASP A 211 -10.54 4.90 -10.65
CA ASP A 211 -11.98 4.88 -10.38
C ASP A 211 -12.56 3.53 -10.81
N LEU A 212 -13.21 2.83 -9.88
CA LEU A 212 -13.72 1.48 -10.12
C LEU A 212 -14.82 1.47 -11.18
N ASP A 213 -15.78 2.39 -11.09
CA ASP A 213 -16.94 2.44 -11.98
C ASP A 213 -16.55 2.78 -13.42
N VAL A 214 -15.62 3.73 -13.60
CA VAL A 214 -15.04 4.05 -14.91
C VAL A 214 -14.37 2.81 -15.50
N ASN A 215 -13.65 2.06 -14.69
CA ASN A 215 -12.95 0.85 -15.12
C ASN A 215 -13.92 -0.29 -15.47
N LEU A 216 -14.95 -0.54 -14.66
CA LEU A 216 -15.98 -1.54 -14.93
C LEU A 216 -16.71 -1.22 -16.24
N ARG A 217 -17.10 0.04 -16.46
CA ARG A 217 -17.69 0.49 -17.73
C ARG A 217 -16.73 0.33 -18.91
N PHE A 218 -15.47 0.72 -18.74
CA PHE A 218 -14.45 0.58 -19.78
C PHE A 218 -14.22 -0.88 -20.18
N MET A 219 -14.14 -1.78 -19.20
CA MET A 219 -13.98 -3.21 -19.43
C MET A 219 -15.27 -3.86 -19.94
N GLY A 220 -16.44 -3.30 -19.62
CA GLY A 220 -17.75 -3.84 -19.93
C GLY A 220 -18.04 -5.12 -19.15
N ILE A 221 -17.74 -5.10 -17.85
CA ILE A 221 -17.94 -6.21 -16.90
C ILE A 221 -18.55 -5.71 -15.59
N THR A 222 -19.16 -6.61 -14.83
CA THR A 222 -19.59 -6.33 -13.45
C THR A 222 -18.43 -6.47 -12.47
N ARG A 223 -18.63 -6.03 -11.22
CA ARG A 223 -17.67 -6.26 -10.13
C ARG A 223 -17.46 -7.76 -9.85
N GLU A 224 -18.54 -8.54 -9.86
CA GLU A 224 -18.46 -10.01 -9.69
C GLU A 224 -17.57 -10.63 -10.78
N GLN A 225 -17.73 -10.17 -12.02
CA GLN A 225 -16.87 -10.59 -13.12
C GLN A 225 -15.42 -10.10 -12.98
N LEU A 226 -15.18 -8.93 -12.40
CA LEU A 226 -13.82 -8.48 -12.07
C LEU A 226 -13.16 -9.39 -11.03
N ILE A 227 -13.93 -9.87 -10.04
CA ILE A 227 -13.45 -10.86 -9.06
C ILE A 227 -13.15 -12.19 -9.74
N ASP A 228 -14.01 -12.66 -10.63
CA ASP A 228 -13.74 -13.87 -11.43
C ASP A 228 -12.46 -13.73 -12.28
N VAL A 229 -12.23 -12.54 -12.87
CA VAL A 229 -10.98 -12.23 -13.58
C VAL A 229 -9.77 -12.30 -12.64
N ALA A 230 -9.88 -11.74 -11.43
CA ALA A 230 -8.84 -11.79 -10.42
C ALA A 230 -8.50 -13.23 -9.99
N ILE A 231 -9.52 -14.07 -9.77
CA ILE A 231 -9.36 -15.48 -9.42
C ILE A 231 -8.60 -16.23 -10.52
N LEU A 232 -8.91 -16.03 -11.81
CA LEU A 232 -8.16 -16.66 -12.90
C LEU A 232 -6.68 -16.21 -12.94
N VAL A 233 -6.42 -14.93 -12.65
CA VAL A 233 -5.06 -14.35 -12.63
C VAL A 233 -4.26 -14.81 -11.41
N GLY A 234 -4.94 -15.26 -10.36
CA GLY A 234 -4.38 -15.57 -9.05
C GLY A 234 -4.57 -14.39 -8.09
N THR A 235 -5.08 -14.71 -6.90
CA THR A 235 -5.25 -13.80 -5.78
C THR A 235 -4.35 -14.24 -4.61
N ASP A 236 -4.45 -13.57 -3.47
CA ASP A 236 -3.81 -14.05 -2.25
C ASP A 236 -4.46 -15.35 -1.69
N TYR A 237 -5.58 -15.81 -2.25
CA TYR A 237 -6.34 -16.98 -1.79
C TYR A 237 -6.27 -18.18 -2.74
N ASN A 238 -5.67 -18.03 -3.93
CA ASN A 238 -5.52 -19.11 -4.89
C ASN A 238 -4.33 -18.90 -5.82
N ASP A 239 -3.75 -20.01 -6.24
CA ASP A 239 -2.74 -19.99 -7.29
C ASP A 239 -3.32 -19.52 -8.62
N LYS A 240 -2.46 -18.85 -9.39
CA LYS A 240 -2.79 -18.42 -10.75
C LYS A 240 -3.07 -19.64 -11.64
N LEU A 241 -4.01 -19.48 -12.58
CA LEU A 241 -4.16 -20.46 -13.65
C LEU A 241 -3.01 -20.32 -14.67
N GLU A 242 -2.32 -21.42 -14.96
CA GLU A 242 -1.16 -21.40 -15.84
C GLU A 242 -1.52 -20.89 -17.25
N GLY A 243 -0.68 -20.01 -17.81
CA GLY A 243 -0.91 -19.41 -19.13
C GLY A 243 -2.01 -18.34 -19.19
N VAL A 244 -2.65 -18.00 -18.06
CA VAL A 244 -3.74 -17.03 -18.02
C VAL A 244 -3.31 -15.74 -17.29
N GLY A 245 -3.11 -14.68 -18.07
CA GLY A 245 -2.91 -13.31 -17.55
C GLY A 245 -4.17 -12.46 -17.62
N ALA A 246 -4.12 -11.24 -17.06
CA ALA A 246 -5.29 -10.36 -16.89
C ALA A 246 -6.10 -10.11 -18.18
N LYS A 247 -5.43 -9.88 -19.31
CA LYS A 247 -6.12 -9.69 -20.61
C LYS A 247 -6.83 -10.96 -21.10
N THR A 248 -6.21 -12.13 -20.89
CA THR A 248 -6.79 -13.42 -21.26
C THR A 248 -7.97 -13.76 -20.37
N ALA A 249 -7.82 -13.58 -19.05
CA ALA A 249 -8.88 -13.77 -18.07
C ALA A 249 -10.09 -12.86 -18.39
N LEU A 250 -9.86 -11.56 -18.63
CA LEU A 250 -10.91 -10.63 -19.03
C LEU A 250 -11.62 -11.08 -20.31
N LYS A 251 -10.88 -11.52 -21.34
CA LYS A 251 -11.48 -12.04 -22.58
C LYS A 251 -12.38 -13.25 -22.31
N TRP A 252 -11.95 -14.15 -21.42
CA TRP A 252 -12.72 -15.35 -21.09
C TRP A 252 -13.99 -15.00 -20.32
N ILE A 253 -13.89 -14.18 -19.28
CA ILE A 253 -15.06 -13.77 -18.49
C ILE A 253 -16.05 -12.96 -19.32
N LYS A 254 -15.59 -12.07 -20.22
CA LYS A 254 -16.50 -11.37 -21.14
C LYS A 254 -17.22 -12.31 -22.11
N LYS A 255 -16.58 -13.40 -22.54
CA LYS A 255 -17.16 -14.36 -23.48
C LYS A 255 -18.12 -15.32 -22.80
N HIS A 256 -17.73 -15.85 -21.65
CA HIS A 256 -18.41 -16.96 -20.99
C HIS A 256 -19.31 -16.49 -19.85
N GLY A 257 -19.04 -15.33 -19.26
CA GLY A 257 -19.87 -14.68 -18.26
C GLY A 257 -19.47 -14.97 -16.81
N SER A 258 -18.96 -16.17 -16.51
CA SER A 258 -18.57 -16.60 -15.15
C SER A 258 -17.50 -17.69 -15.17
N LEU A 259 -16.88 -17.98 -14.02
CA LEU A 259 -15.89 -19.06 -13.86
C LEU A 259 -16.43 -20.45 -14.19
N GLU A 260 -17.66 -20.76 -13.80
CA GLU A 260 -18.28 -22.07 -13.98
C GLU A 260 -18.46 -22.38 -15.48
N LYS A 261 -18.81 -21.36 -16.27
CA LYS A 261 -18.90 -21.46 -17.73
C LYS A 261 -17.52 -21.53 -18.38
N VAL A 262 -16.51 -20.84 -17.83
CA VAL A 262 -15.13 -20.99 -18.30
C VAL A 262 -14.63 -22.42 -18.07
N GLU A 263 -14.85 -22.98 -16.88
CA GLU A 263 -14.47 -24.34 -16.51
C GLU A 263 -15.06 -25.37 -17.47
N THR A 264 -16.38 -25.30 -17.68
CA THR A 264 -17.12 -26.23 -18.55
C THR A 264 -16.80 -26.06 -20.04
N GLU A 265 -16.84 -24.84 -20.58
CA GLU A 265 -16.64 -24.61 -22.02
C GLU A 265 -15.19 -24.73 -22.47
N LYS A 266 -14.22 -24.42 -21.60
CA LYS A 266 -12.79 -24.61 -21.89
C LYS A 266 -12.27 -25.98 -21.53
N ARG A 267 -13.08 -26.80 -20.83
CA ARG A 267 -12.69 -28.13 -20.35
C ARG A 267 -11.39 -28.07 -19.53
N ILE A 268 -11.28 -27.03 -18.71
CA ILE A 268 -10.20 -26.89 -17.72
C ILE A 268 -10.80 -27.20 -16.36
N LYS A 269 -9.99 -27.69 -15.41
CA LYS A 269 -10.40 -27.86 -14.02
C LYS A 269 -9.87 -26.68 -13.21
N LEU A 270 -10.73 -25.97 -12.50
CA LEU A 270 -10.34 -24.91 -11.58
C LEU A 270 -10.20 -25.52 -10.18
N ASP A 271 -9.00 -25.93 -9.81
CA ASP A 271 -8.73 -26.68 -8.57
C ASP A 271 -8.55 -25.76 -7.35
N PHE A 272 -9.51 -24.85 -7.15
CA PHE A 272 -9.55 -23.93 -6.02
C PHE A 272 -11.00 -23.54 -5.68
N PRO A 273 -11.32 -23.19 -4.42
CA PRO A 273 -12.68 -22.91 -3.98
C PRO A 273 -13.12 -21.51 -4.41
N TYR A 274 -13.36 -21.29 -5.70
CA TYR A 274 -13.65 -19.96 -6.25
C TYR A 274 -14.94 -19.33 -5.68
N ASP A 275 -15.92 -20.12 -5.25
CA ASP A 275 -17.12 -19.60 -4.58
C ASP A 275 -16.80 -18.97 -3.22
N GLU A 276 -15.98 -19.64 -2.40
CA GLU A 276 -15.53 -19.12 -1.11
C GLU A 276 -14.67 -17.87 -1.30
N ILE A 277 -13.78 -17.88 -2.29
CA ILE A 277 -12.93 -16.72 -2.61
C ILE A 277 -13.78 -15.53 -3.07
N ARG A 278 -14.80 -15.79 -3.90
CA ARG A 278 -15.73 -14.76 -4.35
C ARG A 278 -16.50 -14.17 -3.18
N ASP A 279 -16.95 -14.99 -2.23
CA ASP A 279 -17.64 -14.55 -1.02
C ASP A 279 -16.77 -13.63 -0.14
N ILE A 280 -15.49 -13.95 0.04
CA ILE A 280 -14.54 -13.07 0.77
C ILE A 280 -14.56 -11.65 0.21
N PHE A 281 -14.49 -11.50 -1.12
CA PHE A 281 -14.48 -10.19 -1.75
C PHE A 281 -15.87 -9.54 -1.78
N LEU A 282 -16.93 -10.29 -2.08
CA LEU A 282 -18.29 -9.74 -2.20
C LEU A 282 -18.87 -9.33 -0.85
N ASN A 283 -18.64 -10.15 0.18
CA ASN A 283 -19.25 -10.05 1.50
C ASN A 283 -18.18 -9.97 2.62
N PRO A 284 -17.24 -9.01 2.57
CA PRO A 284 -16.27 -8.85 3.64
C PRO A 284 -16.98 -8.47 4.94
N PRO A 285 -16.46 -8.88 6.12
CA PRO A 285 -17.02 -8.49 7.40
C PRO A 285 -17.20 -6.98 7.51
N ARG A 286 -18.40 -6.52 7.85
CA ARG A 286 -18.67 -5.10 8.08
C ARG A 286 -18.21 -4.72 9.49
N VAL A 287 -17.51 -3.60 9.57
CA VAL A 287 -16.99 -3.06 10.84
C VAL A 287 -17.62 -1.71 11.10
N GLU A 288 -18.05 -1.44 12.32
CA GLU A 288 -18.39 -0.07 12.72
C GLU A 288 -17.10 0.72 12.88
N ILE A 289 -16.99 1.84 12.16
CA ILE A 289 -15.77 2.62 12.07
C ILE A 289 -16.03 3.97 12.73
N GLU A 290 -15.28 4.28 13.77
CA GLU A 290 -15.23 5.64 14.29
C GLU A 290 -14.52 6.55 13.29
N GLU A 291 -15.02 7.78 13.12
CA GLU A 291 -14.36 8.75 12.25
C GLU A 291 -12.93 9.02 12.72
N PRO A 292 -11.93 8.86 11.83
CA PRO A 292 -10.53 9.06 12.17
C PRO A 292 -10.29 10.52 12.56
N LYS A 293 -9.53 10.73 13.65
CA LYS A 293 -9.21 12.07 14.17
C LYS A 293 -7.72 12.32 14.11
N TRP A 294 -7.32 13.25 13.26
CA TRP A 294 -5.95 13.75 13.21
C TRP A 294 -5.68 14.67 14.38
N SER A 295 -4.51 14.52 15.00
CA SER A 295 -4.05 15.38 16.09
C SER A 295 -2.76 16.09 15.70
N GLU A 296 -2.32 17.00 16.55
CA GLU A 296 -1.00 17.61 16.39
C GLU A 296 0.13 16.58 16.48
N PRO A 297 1.22 16.76 15.70
CA PRO A 297 2.46 16.03 15.89
C PRO A 297 3.02 16.24 17.30
N LYS A 298 3.42 15.14 17.94
CA LYS A 298 4.05 15.10 19.25
C LYS A 298 5.57 15.06 19.08
N ASP A 299 6.18 16.23 18.88
CA ASP A 299 7.61 16.37 18.59
C ASP A 299 8.52 15.63 19.58
N ALA A 300 8.19 15.66 20.88
CA ALA A 300 8.96 14.95 21.90
C ALA A 300 8.98 13.42 21.69
N ASP A 301 7.83 12.84 21.34
CA ASP A 301 7.72 11.41 21.04
C ASP A 301 8.42 11.06 19.72
N ILE A 302 8.29 11.91 18.70
CA ILE A 302 8.97 11.73 17.41
C ILE A 302 10.50 11.73 17.61
N ARG A 303 11.03 12.69 18.37
CA ARG A 303 12.46 12.77 18.70
C ARG A 303 12.93 11.56 19.50
N ARG A 304 12.14 11.12 20.49
CA ARG A 304 12.47 9.93 21.28
C ARG A 304 12.55 8.70 20.39
N ILE A 305 11.51 8.43 19.59
CA ILE A 305 11.44 7.25 18.71
C ILE A 305 12.57 7.30 17.68
N LEU A 306 12.70 8.38 16.93
CA LEU A 306 13.66 8.43 15.81
C LEU A 306 15.09 8.62 16.30
N CYS A 307 15.36 9.61 17.14
CA CYS A 307 16.72 10.00 17.49
C CYS A 307 17.26 9.21 18.68
N SER A 308 16.55 9.21 19.81
CA SER A 308 17.04 8.58 21.04
C SER A 308 17.03 7.06 20.95
N GLU A 309 15.98 6.48 20.36
CA GLU A 309 15.83 5.03 20.28
C GLU A 309 16.46 4.44 19.02
N HIS A 310 16.47 5.15 17.88
CA HIS A 310 16.83 4.58 16.57
C HIS A 310 17.94 5.32 15.83
N ASP A 311 18.70 6.18 16.51
CA ASP A 311 19.92 6.84 16.02
C ASP A 311 19.74 7.71 14.76
N PHE A 312 18.53 8.22 14.51
CA PHE A 312 18.31 9.21 13.45
C PHE A 312 18.98 10.53 13.82
N SER A 313 19.54 11.21 12.82
CA SER A 313 20.20 12.51 13.00
C SER A 313 19.22 13.55 13.56
N PRO A 314 19.45 14.07 14.78
CA PRO A 314 18.55 15.05 15.41
C PRO A 314 18.34 16.29 14.55
N ASN A 315 19.41 16.83 13.97
CA ASN A 315 19.36 18.00 13.08
C ASN A 315 18.48 17.77 11.84
N ARG A 316 18.52 16.57 11.23
CA ARG A 316 17.66 16.26 10.07
C ARG A 316 16.20 16.12 10.46
N VAL A 317 15.92 15.50 11.59
CA VAL A 317 14.55 15.38 12.13
C VAL A 317 14.00 16.76 12.46
N GLU A 318 14.77 17.59 13.15
CA GLU A 318 14.38 18.96 13.54
C GLU A 318 13.95 19.80 12.35
N LYS A 319 14.82 19.91 11.34
CA LYS A 319 14.52 20.68 10.12
C LYS A 319 13.28 20.19 9.38
N SER A 320 12.98 18.89 9.50
CA SER A 320 11.80 18.31 8.86
C SER A 320 10.53 18.62 9.65
N LEU A 321 10.61 18.64 10.99
CA LEU A 321 9.52 19.07 11.87
C LEU A 321 9.24 20.58 11.75
N GLU A 322 10.27 21.41 11.71
CA GLU A 322 10.14 22.86 11.46
C GLU A 322 9.36 23.12 10.17
N ARG A 323 9.72 22.44 9.07
CA ARG A 323 9.01 22.56 7.79
C ARG A 323 7.57 22.06 7.87
N LEU A 324 7.32 20.98 8.60
CA LEU A 324 5.97 20.46 8.81
C LEU A 324 5.09 21.47 9.54
N HIS A 325 5.58 22.06 10.64
CA HIS A 325 4.82 23.03 11.43
C HIS A 325 4.46 24.27 10.61
N VAL A 326 5.40 24.81 9.82
CA VAL A 326 5.10 25.91 8.89
C VAL A 326 3.96 25.55 7.93
N ALA A 327 4.01 24.36 7.32
CA ALA A 327 2.96 23.92 6.40
C ALA A 327 1.60 23.72 7.10
N LEU A 328 1.59 23.20 8.34
CA LEU A 328 0.37 23.03 9.12
C LEU A 328 -0.24 24.37 9.54
N GLU A 329 0.58 25.37 9.89
CA GLU A 329 0.13 26.74 10.18
C GLU A 329 -0.47 27.42 8.95
N GLU A 330 0.18 27.30 7.78
CA GLU A 330 -0.34 27.82 6.50
C GLU A 330 -1.69 27.16 6.12
N ALA A 331 -1.81 25.85 6.33
CA ALA A 331 -3.05 25.12 6.09
C ALA A 331 -4.19 25.58 7.02
N ARG A 332 -3.90 25.90 8.29
CA ARG A 332 -4.90 26.45 9.22
C ARG A 332 -5.34 27.84 8.84
N GLY A 333 -4.39 28.73 8.56
CA GLY A 333 -4.68 30.11 8.18
C GLY A 333 -5.54 30.20 6.90
N SER A 334 -5.28 29.32 5.93
CA SER A 334 -6.10 29.24 4.70
C SER A 334 -7.51 28.67 4.94
N THR A 335 -7.68 27.76 5.90
CA THR A 335 -8.99 27.21 6.27
C THR A 335 -9.85 28.25 7.01
N GLU A 336 -9.24 29.05 7.90
CA GLU A 336 -9.93 30.16 8.57
C GLU A 336 -10.35 31.26 7.57
N GLN A 337 -9.49 31.58 6.59
CA GLN A 337 -9.78 32.61 5.59
C GLN A 337 -10.88 32.20 4.60
N SER A 338 -10.95 30.93 4.21
CA SER A 338 -12.02 30.41 3.34
C SER A 338 -13.37 30.34 4.05
N SER A 339 -13.40 30.01 5.35
CA SER A 339 -14.62 30.05 6.15
C SER A 339 -15.22 31.46 6.34
N LEU A 340 -14.41 32.52 6.22
CA LEU A 340 -14.89 33.91 6.30
C LEU A 340 -15.50 34.42 4.98
N THR A 341 -15.05 33.89 3.84
CA THR A 341 -15.58 34.27 2.51
C THR A 341 -16.88 33.56 2.16
N ASP A 342 -17.21 32.45 2.81
CA ASP A 342 -18.48 31.73 2.60
C ASP A 342 -19.68 32.38 3.33
N PHE A 343 -19.48 33.53 4.00
CA PHE A 343 -20.50 34.25 4.76
C PHE A 343 -20.88 35.63 4.19
N PHE A 344 -20.39 36.03 3.01
CA PHE A 344 -20.74 37.31 2.38
C PHE A 344 -21.34 37.18 0.99
#